data_AF-A0A482ZVY7-F1
#
_entry.id   AF-A0A482ZVY7-F1
#
_cell.length_a   1.000
_cell.length_b   1.000
_cell.length_c   1.000
_cell.angle_alpha   90.00
_cell.angle_beta   90.00
_cell.angle_gamma   90.00
#
_symmetry.space_group_name_H-M   'P 1'
#
loop_
_entity.id
_entity.type
_entity.pdbx_description
1 polymer ?
#
loop_
_entity_poly.entity_id
_entity_poly.type
_entity_poly.pdbx_seq_one_letter_code
_entity_poly.pdbx_strand_id
1 'polypeptide(L)'
;MKKILSIVLFSFSTSLFAVMAYPGEITFTQANGSTFNGYLKGDEWFSWVEGGQGEIIIYNRKSRNYDLAVIKKINGVAELKSSGVKFSPSYYASSPSTSARANTIKNSLSAIWQRKRNEALE
;
A
#
# COMPACT_ATOMS: atom_id res chain seq x y z
N MET A 1 -12.56 51.90 35.61
CA MET A 1 -11.37 51.07 35.28
C MET A 1 -11.40 49.81 36.14
N LYS A 2 -11.81 48.67 35.58
CA LYS A 2 -11.56 47.35 36.16
C LYS A 2 -11.25 46.43 34.99
N LYS A 3 -9.98 46.06 34.90
CA LYS A 3 -9.45 45.16 33.88
C LYS A 3 -9.66 43.71 34.36
N ILE A 4 -9.68 42.80 33.37
CA ILE A 4 -9.44 41.36 33.48
C ILE A 4 -10.70 40.55 33.85
N LEU A 5 -11.27 39.85 32.88
CA LEU A 5 -11.04 38.40 32.70
C LEU A 5 -12.00 37.90 31.62
N SER A 6 -11.50 37.68 30.42
CA SER A 6 -12.17 36.80 29.45
C SER A 6 -11.07 36.17 28.62
N ILE A 7 -10.58 35.04 29.15
CA ILE A 7 -9.83 34.03 28.40
C ILE A 7 -10.81 33.53 27.33
N VAL A 8 -10.78 34.15 26.16
CA VAL A 8 -11.52 33.65 25.00
C VAL A 8 -10.49 32.96 24.11
N LEU A 9 -10.42 31.65 24.33
CA LEU A 9 -10.26 30.63 23.31
C LEU A 9 -9.21 30.94 22.23
N PHE A 10 -7.95 30.67 22.57
CA PHE A 10 -6.92 30.45 21.56
C PHE A 10 -7.26 29.13 20.85
N SER A 11 -8.04 29.23 19.78
CA SER A 11 -8.38 28.12 18.89
C SER A 11 -7.09 27.56 18.30
N PHE A 12 -6.53 26.53 18.95
CA PHE A 12 -5.53 25.66 18.35
C PHE A 12 -6.21 24.89 17.22
N SER A 13 -6.33 25.53 16.05
CA SER A 13 -6.52 24.81 14.80
C SER A 13 -5.21 24.07 14.54
N THR A 14 -5.08 22.86 15.06
CA THR A 14 -4.07 21.92 14.58
C THR A 14 -4.45 21.65 13.14
N SER A 15 -3.78 22.34 12.21
CA SER A 15 -3.81 21.99 10.81
C SER A 15 -3.51 20.49 10.73
N LEU A 16 -4.53 19.70 10.44
CA LEU A 16 -4.37 18.30 10.10
C LEU A 16 -3.55 18.32 8.82
N PHE A 17 -2.23 18.25 8.96
CA PHE A 17 -1.34 18.03 7.83
C PHE A 17 -1.71 16.66 7.29
N ALA A 18 -2.60 16.63 6.30
CA ALA A 18 -2.69 15.53 5.37
C ALA A 18 -1.32 15.47 4.69
N VAL A 19 -0.38 14.76 5.31
CA VAL A 19 0.94 14.51 4.74
C VAL A 19 0.66 13.80 3.43
N MET A 20 1.04 14.42 2.32
CA MET A 20 0.94 13.78 1.01
C MET A 20 1.65 12.43 1.10
N ALA A 21 0.96 11.36 0.67
CA ALA A 21 1.56 10.05 0.55
C ALA A 21 2.86 10.18 -0.27
N TYR A 22 3.97 9.66 0.26
CA TYR A 22 5.28 9.81 -0.38
C TYR A 22 5.22 9.29 -1.82
N PRO A 23 5.36 10.15 -2.84
CA PRO A 23 5.15 9.75 -4.23
C PRO A 23 6.39 9.12 -4.87
N GLY A 24 7.53 9.17 -4.17
CA GLY A 24 8.83 8.73 -4.66
C GLY A 24 9.04 7.22 -4.62
N GLU A 25 10.14 6.80 -5.23
CA GLU A 25 10.64 5.44 -5.13
C GLU A 25 11.23 5.20 -3.73
N ILE A 26 10.93 4.03 -3.15
CA ILE A 26 11.37 3.60 -1.82
C ILE A 26 12.20 2.33 -1.98
N THR A 27 13.29 2.25 -1.22
CA THR A 27 14.06 1.01 -1.06
C THR A 27 13.44 0.14 0.03
N PHE A 28 12.96 -1.04 -0.36
CA PHE A 28 12.40 -2.05 0.52
C PHE A 28 13.45 -3.12 0.86
N THR A 29 13.40 -3.63 2.09
CA THR A 29 14.33 -4.65 2.57
C THR A 29 13.62 -5.98 2.77
N GLN A 30 14.17 -7.05 2.19
CA GLN A 30 13.72 -8.42 2.35
C GLN A 30 14.20 -9.02 3.67
N ALA A 31 13.64 -10.15 4.12
CA ALA A 31 14.03 -10.79 5.38
C ALA A 31 15.52 -11.21 5.41
N ASN A 32 16.10 -11.51 4.24
CA ASN A 32 17.51 -11.88 4.08
C ASN A 32 18.45 -10.66 3.95
N GLY A 33 17.96 -9.44 4.13
CA GLY A 33 18.74 -8.21 3.99
C GLY A 33 18.93 -7.71 2.56
N SER A 34 18.56 -8.49 1.53
CA SER A 34 18.56 -7.98 0.15
C SER A 34 17.51 -6.89 -0.04
N THR A 35 17.77 -5.94 -0.94
CA THR A 35 16.88 -4.80 -1.17
C THR A 35 16.34 -4.78 -2.59
N PHE A 36 15.23 -4.07 -2.77
CA PHE A 36 14.70 -3.70 -4.07
C PHE A 36 14.01 -2.34 -3.99
N ASN A 37 13.90 -1.66 -5.13
CA ASN A 37 13.19 -0.40 -5.21
C ASN A 37 11.76 -0.60 -5.74
N GLY A 38 10.84 0.26 -5.30
CA GLY A 38 9.48 0.31 -5.80
C GLY A 38 8.70 1.50 -5.26
N TYR A 39 7.42 1.58 -5.61
CA TYR A 39 6.53 2.66 -5.19
C TYR A 39 5.49 2.13 -4.23
N LEU A 40 5.36 2.74 -3.05
CA LEU A 40 4.23 2.46 -2.17
C LEU A 40 2.96 3.12 -2.74
N LYS A 41 1.89 2.35 -2.90
CA LYS A 41 0.60 2.79 -3.43
C LYS A 41 -0.51 2.48 -2.44
N GLY A 42 -1.62 3.20 -2.56
CA GLY A 42 -2.81 3.03 -1.72
C GLY A 42 -2.87 4.04 -0.58
N ASP A 43 -3.57 3.67 0.50
CA ASP A 43 -3.76 4.49 1.69
C ASP A 43 -3.71 3.64 2.98
N GLU A 44 -4.16 4.23 4.10
CA GLU A 44 -4.18 3.60 5.42
C GLU A 44 -5.06 2.33 5.49
N TRP A 45 -6.05 2.21 4.60
CA TRP A 45 -6.99 1.09 4.56
C TRP A 45 -6.51 -0.04 3.66
N PHE A 46 -5.82 0.31 2.58
CA PHE A 46 -5.36 -0.66 1.60
C PHE A 46 -4.14 -0.13 0.84
N SER A 47 -3.02 -0.84 0.97
CA SER A 47 -1.76 -0.49 0.32
C SER A 47 -1.02 -1.69 -0.27
N TRP A 48 -0.18 -1.43 -1.26
CA TRP A 48 0.69 -2.40 -1.91
C TRP A 48 1.96 -1.71 -2.41
N VAL A 49 2.98 -2.50 -2.74
CA VAL A 49 4.18 -2.01 -3.40
C VAL A 49 4.08 -2.32 -4.89
N GLU A 50 4.38 -1.34 -5.72
CA GLU A 50 4.49 -1.49 -7.16
C GLU A 50 5.97 -1.50 -7.56
N GLY A 51 6.42 -2.60 -8.17
CA GLY A 51 7.77 -2.75 -8.70
C GLY A 51 7.99 -1.91 -9.97
N GLY A 52 9.25 -1.81 -10.41
CA GLY A 52 9.63 -0.99 -11.57
C GLY A 52 9.00 -1.42 -12.90
N GLN A 53 8.53 -2.67 -13.02
CA GLN A 53 7.81 -3.15 -14.21
C GLN A 53 6.30 -3.31 -13.95
N GLY A 54 5.78 -2.69 -12.88
CA GLY A 54 4.37 -2.71 -12.52
C GLY A 54 3.95 -3.94 -11.72
N GLU A 55 4.89 -4.76 -11.23
CA GLU A 55 4.61 -5.91 -10.39
C GLU A 55 3.89 -5.49 -9.12
N ILE A 56 2.84 -6.21 -8.74
CA ILE A 56 2.11 -5.96 -7.50
C ILE A 56 2.70 -6.84 -6.41
N ILE A 57 3.23 -6.21 -5.37
CA ILE A 57 4.03 -6.82 -4.31
C ILE A 57 3.39 -6.49 -2.97
N ILE A 58 3.33 -7.46 -2.06
CA ILE A 58 2.83 -7.25 -0.70
C ILE A 58 3.81 -7.79 0.34
N TYR A 59 3.80 -7.17 1.51
CA TYR A 59 4.54 -7.69 2.66
C TYR A 59 3.83 -8.92 3.26
N ASN A 60 4.50 -10.06 3.25
CA ASN A 60 4.04 -11.27 3.93
C ASN A 60 4.57 -11.30 5.36
N ARG A 61 3.68 -11.02 6.32
CA ARG A 61 4.03 -11.00 7.75
C ARG A 61 4.57 -12.33 8.28
N LYS A 62 4.21 -13.47 7.68
CA LYS A 62 4.69 -14.79 8.11
C LYS A 62 6.13 -15.04 7.69
N SER A 63 6.46 -14.79 6.42
CA SER A 63 7.81 -14.99 5.89
C SER A 63 8.74 -13.79 6.13
N ARG A 64 8.18 -12.64 6.51
CA ARG A 64 8.84 -11.34 6.61
C ARG A 64 9.44 -10.85 5.29
N ASN A 65 9.00 -11.42 4.16
CA ASN A 65 9.44 -11.03 2.83
C ASN A 65 8.36 -10.23 2.11
N TYR A 66 8.79 -9.49 1.10
CA TYR A 66 7.91 -8.94 0.08
C TYR A 66 7.70 -9.99 -1.00
N ASP A 67 6.46 -10.44 -1.12
CA ASP A 67 6.04 -11.49 -2.04
C ASP A 67 5.21 -10.89 -3.17
N LEU A 68 5.21 -11.56 -4.33
CA LEU A 68 4.25 -11.25 -5.37
C LEU A 68 2.81 -11.43 -4.88
N ALA A 69 1.94 -10.54 -5.32
CA ALA A 69 0.54 -10.59 -5.02
C ALA A 69 -0.23 -11.56 -5.93
N VAL A 70 -1.38 -12.00 -5.42
CA VAL A 70 -2.44 -12.70 -6.15
C VAL A 70 -3.79 -12.20 -5.66
N ILE A 71 -4.78 -12.21 -6.54
CA ILE A 71 -6.17 -12.08 -6.13
C ILE A 71 -6.68 -13.45 -5.70
N LYS A 72 -7.17 -13.56 -4.46
CA LYS A 72 -7.88 -14.74 -3.95
C LYS A 72 -9.32 -14.37 -3.66
N LYS A 73 -10.26 -15.25 -3.98
CA LYS A 73 -11.65 -15.14 -3.51
C LYS A 73 -11.75 -15.82 -2.15
N ILE A 74 -12.12 -15.05 -1.12
CA ILE A 74 -12.37 -15.54 0.23
C ILE A 74 -13.85 -15.24 0.51
N ASN A 75 -14.66 -16.28 0.70
CA ASN A 75 -16.11 -16.16 0.89
C ASN A 75 -16.79 -15.34 -0.24
N GLY A 76 -16.38 -15.57 -1.49
CA GLY A 76 -16.89 -14.83 -2.65
C GLY A 76 -16.29 -13.45 -2.87
N VAL A 77 -15.53 -12.92 -1.90
CA VAL A 77 -14.95 -11.57 -1.95
C VAL A 77 -13.51 -11.61 -2.46
N ALA A 78 -13.19 -10.77 -3.44
CA ALA A 78 -11.83 -10.63 -3.96
C ALA A 78 -10.93 -9.92 -2.94
N GLU A 79 -9.77 -10.52 -2.66
CA GLU A 79 -8.79 -10.05 -1.69
C GLU A 79 -7.38 -10.13 -2.29
N LEU A 80 -6.58 -9.07 -2.09
CA LEU A 80 -5.16 -9.08 -2.42
C LEU A 80 -4.40 -9.86 -1.35
N LYS A 81 -3.75 -10.96 -1.73
CA LYS A 81 -3.00 -11.84 -0.81
C LYS A 81 -1.61 -12.16 -1.37
N SER A 82 -0.73 -12.63 -0.48
CA SER A 82 0.59 -13.10 -0.88
C SER A 82 0.45 -14.40 -1.66
N SER A 83 1.21 -14.51 -2.75
CA SER A 83 1.39 -15.76 -3.50
C SER A 83 2.32 -16.76 -2.80
N GLY A 84 3.12 -16.31 -1.83
CA GLY A 84 4.21 -17.05 -1.24
C GLY A 84 5.51 -17.04 -2.06
N VAL A 85 5.50 -16.42 -3.25
CA VAL A 85 6.68 -16.28 -4.10
C VAL A 85 7.36 -14.96 -3.78
N LYS A 86 8.56 -15.03 -3.18
CA LYS A 86 9.39 -13.86 -2.86
C LYS A 86 9.69 -13.07 -4.13
N PHE A 87 9.50 -11.75 -4.08
CA PHE A 87 9.85 -10.87 -5.18
C PHE A 87 11.37 -10.74 -5.32
N SER A 88 11.85 -10.75 -6.57
CA SER A 88 13.26 -10.53 -6.91
C SER A 88 13.36 -9.80 -8.25
N PRO A 89 13.96 -8.61 -8.31
CA PRO A 89 14.02 -7.82 -9.55
C PRO A 89 14.62 -8.58 -10.75
N SER A 90 15.65 -9.40 -10.50
CA SER A 90 16.36 -10.14 -11.56
C SER A 90 15.52 -11.23 -12.23
N TYR A 91 14.55 -11.80 -11.52
CA TYR A 91 13.70 -12.86 -12.05
C TYR A 91 12.55 -12.31 -12.90
N TYR A 92 12.12 -11.08 -12.65
CA TYR A 92 10.92 -10.49 -13.26
C TYR A 92 11.22 -9.50 -14.38
N ALA A 93 12.47 -9.04 -14.52
CA ALA A 93 12.87 -8.06 -15.52
C ALA A 93 12.66 -8.48 -17.01
N SER A 94 12.24 -9.72 -17.28
CA SER A 94 12.31 -10.33 -18.62
C SER A 94 11.04 -11.08 -19.06
N SER A 95 9.93 -11.06 -18.31
CA SER A 95 8.78 -11.93 -18.60
C SER A 95 7.50 -11.15 -18.98
N PRO A 96 7.04 -11.23 -20.26
CA PRO A 96 5.76 -10.68 -20.70
C PRO A 96 4.54 -11.22 -19.94
N SER A 97 4.65 -12.41 -19.35
CA SER A 97 3.58 -12.99 -18.52
C SER A 97 3.38 -12.23 -17.20
N THR A 98 4.43 -11.57 -16.69
CA THR A 98 4.39 -10.80 -15.45
C THR A 98 3.59 -9.51 -15.63
N SER A 99 3.75 -8.82 -16.76
CA SER A 99 3.01 -7.58 -17.05
C SER A 99 1.52 -7.86 -17.27
N ALA A 100 1.16 -8.92 -17.99
CA ALA A 100 -0.23 -9.34 -18.18
C ALA A 100 -0.90 -9.71 -16.84
N ARG A 101 -0.19 -10.45 -15.99
CA ARG A 101 -0.67 -10.80 -14.64
C ARG A 101 -0.81 -9.55 -13.76
N ALA A 102 0.16 -8.64 -13.80
CA ALA A 102 0.11 -7.38 -13.07
C ALA A 102 -1.11 -6.55 -13.48
N ASN A 103 -1.39 -6.41 -14.78
CA ASN A 103 -2.57 -5.69 -15.28
C ASN A 103 -3.88 -6.32 -14.79
N THR A 104 -3.96 -7.65 -14.78
CA THR A 104 -5.14 -8.36 -14.26
C THR A 104 -5.36 -8.08 -12.77
N ILE A 105 -4.29 -8.07 -11.97
CA ILE A 105 -4.37 -7.71 -10.54
C ILE A 105 -4.78 -6.24 -10.39
N LYS A 106 -4.15 -5.32 -11.13
CA LYS A 106 -4.43 -3.87 -11.11
C LYS A 106 -5.90 -3.56 -11.32
N ASN A 107 -6.57 -4.25 -12.26
CA ASN A 107 -8.00 -4.08 -12.52
C ASN A 107 -8.89 -4.40 -11.31
N SER A 108 -8.40 -5.20 -10.35
CA SER A 108 -9.15 -5.54 -9.12
C SER A 108 -8.83 -4.59 -7.95
N LEU A 109 -7.74 -3.83 -8.00
CA LEU A 109 -7.26 -3.06 -6.84
C LEU A 109 -8.21 -1.93 -6.45
N SER A 110 -8.81 -1.23 -7.42
CA SER A 110 -9.76 -0.15 -7.16
C SER A 110 -11.01 -0.62 -6.43
N ALA A 111 -11.58 -1.74 -6.86
CA ALA A 111 -12.76 -2.34 -6.21
C ALA A 111 -12.45 -2.83 -4.79
N ILE A 112 -11.27 -3.44 -4.58
CA ILE A 112 -10.82 -3.86 -3.24
C ILE A 112 -10.64 -2.63 -2.34
N TRP A 113 -9.99 -1.60 -2.84
CA TRP A 113 -9.74 -0.36 -2.09
C TRP A 113 -11.04 0.33 -1.69
N GLN A 114 -11.99 0.52 -2.63
CA GLN A 114 -13.28 1.15 -2.32
C GLN A 114 -14.02 0.40 -1.22
N ARG A 115 -14.04 -0.94 -1.32
CA ARG A 115 -14.66 -1.78 -0.30
C ARG A 115 -13.96 -1.66 1.05
N LYS A 116 -12.63 -1.76 1.10
CA LYS A 116 -11.84 -1.67 2.34
C LYS A 116 -12.02 -0.33 3.04
N ARG A 117 -12.09 0.75 2.26
CA ARG A 117 -12.38 2.08 2.76
C ARG A 117 -13.77 2.18 3.36
N ASN A 118 -14.80 1.68 2.67
CA ASN A 118 -16.17 1.70 3.18
C ASN A 118 -16.30 0.86 4.47
N GLU A 119 -15.72 -0.34 4.50
CA GLU A 119 -15.67 -1.21 5.69
C GLU A 119 -15.03 -0.53 6.91
N ALA A 120 -14.14 0.44 6.71
CA ALA A 120 -13.45 1.15 7.78
C ALA A 120 -14.18 2.41 8.28
N LEU A 121 -15.14 2.92 7.50
CA LEU A 121 -15.91 4.12 7.82
C LEU A 121 -17.28 3.80 8.45
N GLU A 122 -17.71 2.53 8.38
CA GLU A 122 -18.88 1.98 9.07
C GLU A 122 -18.56 1.61 10.53
#